data_AF-A0AAJ6K2N6-F1
#
_entry.id   AF-A0AAJ6K2N6-F1
#
_cell.length_a   1.000
_cell.length_b   1.000
_cell.length_c   1.000
_cell.angle_alpha   90.00
_cell.angle_beta   90.00
_cell.angle_gamma   90.00
#
_symmetry.space_group_name_H-M   'P 1'
#
loop_
_entity.id
_entity.type
_entity.pdbx_description
1 polymer ?
#
loop_
_entity_poly.entity_id
_entity_poly.type
_entity_poly.pdbx_seq_one_letter_code
_entity_poly.pdbx_strand_id
1 'polypeptide(L)'
;MIKFKAAKRALILELELLMDVVVDDENTVYETVHLEREELDNAVIDLIPSTQEIVCVTSFSVDDVIGFIIADKQNNNAYGIGFIDCDNQLKKWEV
;
A
#
# COMPACT_ATOMS: atom_id res chain seq x y z
N MET A 1 -4.58 8.71 10.20
CA MET A 1 -4.62 9.25 8.82
C MET A 1 -3.32 9.97 8.55
N ILE A 2 -2.50 9.37 7.70
CA ILE A 2 -1.19 9.89 7.29
C ILE A 2 -1.38 10.62 5.96
N LYS A 3 -0.65 11.72 5.74
CA LYS A 3 -0.61 12.34 4.42
C LYS A 3 -0.04 11.34 3.41
N PHE A 4 -0.66 11.16 2.25
CA PHE A 4 -0.20 10.19 1.24
C PHE A 4 1.30 10.25 0.95
N LYS A 5 1.89 11.45 0.86
CA LYS A 5 3.35 11.61 0.66
C LYS A 5 4.20 10.96 1.76
N ALA A 6 3.77 11.02 3.02
CA ALA A 6 4.46 10.39 4.13
C ALA A 6 4.25 8.87 4.13
N ALA A 7 3.04 8.39 3.80
CA ALA A 7 2.78 6.96 3.64
C ALA A 7 3.60 6.35 2.50
N LYS A 8 3.72 7.07 1.36
CA LYS A 8 4.56 6.67 0.23
C LYS A 8 6.03 6.52 0.63
N ARG A 9 6.56 7.50 1.36
CA ARG A 9 7.94 7.43 1.83
C ARG A 9 8.18 6.28 2.80
N ALA A 10 7.25 6.02 3.71
CA ALA A 10 7.36 4.91 4.65
C ALA A 10 7.29 3.55 3.94
N LEU A 11 6.40 3.39 2.96
CA LEU A 11 6.34 2.19 2.13
C LEU A 11 7.67 1.94 1.40
N ILE A 12 8.24 2.97 0.77
CA ILE A 12 9.52 2.85 0.07
C ILE A 12 10.65 2.45 1.02
N LEU A 13 10.78 3.12 2.18
CA LEU A 13 11.82 2.81 3.17
C LEU A 13 11.73 1.36 3.66
N GLU A 14 10.51 0.85 3.88
CA GLU A 14 10.31 -0.53 4.31
C GLU A 14 10.70 -1.52 3.21
N LEU A 15 10.42 -1.21 1.94
CA LEU A 15 10.82 -2.03 0.80
C LEU A 15 12.34 -2.03 0.63
N GLU A 16 12.98 -0.86 0.72
CA GLU A 16 14.45 -0.72 0.72
C GLU A 16 15.10 -1.58 1.79
N LEU A 17 14.54 -1.59 3.01
CA LEU A 17 15.00 -2.40 4.13
C LEU A 17 14.83 -3.90 3.87
N LEU A 18 13.69 -4.32 3.33
CA LEU A 18 13.42 -5.74 3.04
C LEU A 18 14.32 -6.28 1.92
N MET A 19 14.65 -5.44 0.94
CA MET A 19 15.41 -5.82 -0.26
C MET A 19 16.91 -5.60 -0.14
N ASP A 20 17.37 -4.83 0.84
CA ASP A 20 18.74 -4.30 0.89
C ASP A 20 19.11 -3.53 -0.40
N VAL A 21 18.17 -2.71 -0.89
CA VAL A 21 18.35 -1.85 -2.09
C VAL A 21 17.98 -0.40 -1.79
N VAL A 22 18.40 0.52 -2.66
CA VAL A 22 17.97 1.92 -2.65
C VAL A 22 17.00 2.14 -3.81
N VAL A 23 15.79 2.60 -3.51
CA VAL A 23 14.74 2.89 -4.49
C VAL A 23 14.84 4.36 -4.88
N ASP A 24 15.11 4.60 -6.16
CA ASP A 24 15.11 5.94 -6.73
C ASP A 24 13.66 6.41 -7.00
N ASP A 25 13.08 7.15 -6.04
CA ASP A 25 11.72 7.69 -6.11
C ASP A 25 11.47 8.63 -7.31
N GLU A 26 12.52 9.20 -7.91
CA GLU A 26 12.39 10.11 -9.06
C GLU A 26 12.31 9.36 -10.40
N ASN A 27 12.93 8.18 -10.48
CA ASN A 27 13.05 7.40 -11.72
C ASN A 27 12.27 6.08 -11.71
N THR A 28 11.70 5.69 -10.58
CA THR A 28 10.89 4.47 -10.46
C THR A 28 9.50 4.69 -11.05
N VAL A 29 9.17 3.93 -12.10
CA VAL A 29 7.81 3.90 -12.65
C VAL A 29 6.93 3.08 -11.71
N TYR A 30 6.05 3.75 -10.97
CA TYR A 30 5.05 3.07 -10.15
C TYR A 30 4.00 2.44 -11.06
N GLU A 31 3.94 1.11 -11.06
CA GLU A 31 2.76 0.45 -11.57
C GLU A 31 1.64 0.72 -10.57
N THR A 32 0.77 1.66 -10.93
CA THR A 32 -0.45 1.90 -10.16
C THR A 32 -1.38 0.74 -10.48
N VAL A 33 -1.19 -0.39 -9.79
CA VAL A 33 -2.17 -1.46 -9.81
C VAL A 33 -3.37 -0.89 -9.08
N HIS A 34 -4.39 -0.49 -9.84
CA HIS A 34 -5.72 -0.28 -9.30
C HIS A 34 -6.26 -1.64 -8.89
N LEU A 35 -5.86 -2.11 -7.71
CA LEU A 35 -6.51 -3.24 -7.08
C LEU A 35 -7.93 -2.80 -6.78
N GLU A 36 -8.89 -3.49 -7.39
CA GLU A 36 -10.28 -3.25 -7.08
C GLU A 36 -10.53 -3.67 -5.64
N ARG A 37 -11.48 -3.00 -5.00
CA ARG A 37 -11.82 -3.21 -3.59
C ARG A 37 -12.06 -4.70 -3.27
N GLU A 38 -12.60 -5.47 -4.21
CA GLU A 38 -12.82 -6.92 -4.05
C GLU A 38 -11.54 -7.73 -3.80
N GLU A 39 -10.39 -7.30 -4.33
CA GLU A 39 -9.10 -7.98 -4.18
C GLU A 39 -8.44 -7.67 -2.83
N LEU A 40 -8.72 -6.49 -2.27
CA LEU A 40 -8.20 -6.04 -0.98
C LEU A 40 -9.15 -6.32 0.18
N ASP A 41 -10.46 -6.34 -0.06
CA ASP A 41 -11.49 -6.40 0.98
C ASP A 41 -11.26 -7.60 1.91
N ASN A 42 -10.94 -8.79 1.38
CA ASN A 42 -10.71 -9.95 2.24
C ASN A 42 -9.55 -9.77 3.24
N ALA A 43 -8.53 -8.96 2.91
CA ALA A 43 -7.34 -8.78 3.73
C ALA A 43 -7.42 -7.55 4.66
N VAL A 44 -8.19 -6.52 4.31
CA VAL A 44 -8.17 -5.20 4.99
C VAL A 44 -9.55 -4.65 5.36
N ILE A 45 -10.66 -5.35 5.06
CA ILE A 45 -12.03 -4.89 5.36
C ILE A 45 -12.28 -4.61 6.85
N ASP A 46 -11.65 -5.37 7.75
CA ASP A 46 -11.78 -5.18 9.20
C ASP A 46 -10.86 -4.07 9.74
N LEU A 47 -9.91 -3.59 8.94
CA LEU A 47 -8.90 -2.61 9.32
C LEU A 47 -9.27 -1.18 8.91
N ILE A 48 -10.23 -1.02 7.99
CA ILE A 48 -10.58 0.26 7.38
C ILE A 48 -12.09 0.50 7.45
N PRO A 49 -12.56 1.71 7.79
CA PRO A 49 -13.99 2.00 7.85
C PRO A 49 -14.71 1.73 6.52
N SER A 50 -15.78 0.94 6.56
CA SER A 50 -16.52 0.48 5.36
C SER A 50 -17.25 1.58 4.58
N THR A 51 -17.35 2.78 5.14
CA THR A 51 -18.21 3.88 4.67
C THR A 51 -17.58 4.77 3.60
N GLN A 52 -16.33 4.54 3.20
CA GLN A 52 -15.61 5.44 2.29
C GLN A 52 -15.20 4.74 0.97
N GLU A 53 -15.20 5.48 -0.13
CA GLU A 53 -14.63 5.00 -1.40
C GLU A 53 -13.11 4.95 -1.25
N ILE A 54 -12.64 3.75 -0.93
CA ILE A 54 -11.24 3.44 -0.66
C ILE A 54 -10.59 2.95 -1.96
N VAL A 55 -9.38 3.41 -2.23
CA VAL A 55 -8.61 2.98 -3.41
C VAL A 55 -7.19 2.60 -3.01
N CYS A 56 -6.68 1.50 -3.56
CA CYS A 56 -5.24 1.23 -3.60
C CYS A 56 -4.59 2.27 -4.51
N VAL A 57 -3.87 3.20 -3.90
CA VAL A 57 -3.31 4.34 -4.63
C VAL A 57 -1.89 4.06 -5.13
N THR A 58 -1.19 3.09 -4.54
CA THR A 58 0.15 2.65 -4.97
C THR A 58 0.42 1.26 -4.40
N SER A 59 1.02 0.38 -5.21
CA SER A 59 1.54 -0.92 -4.79
C SER A 59 2.93 -1.18 -5.36
N PHE A 60 3.74 -1.94 -4.64
CA PHE A 60 5.02 -2.45 -5.08
C PHE A 60 5.05 -3.95 -4.82
N SER A 61 5.45 -4.72 -5.81
CA SER A 61 5.74 -6.14 -5.64
C SER A 61 7.25 -6.35 -5.58
N VAL A 62 7.69 -7.13 -4.61
CA VAL A 62 9.08 -7.49 -4.36
C VAL A 62 9.10 -8.95 -3.92
N ASP A 63 9.78 -9.81 -4.68
CA ASP A 63 9.79 -11.25 -4.47
C ASP A 63 8.34 -11.79 -4.29
N ASP A 64 8.03 -12.31 -3.11
CA ASP A 64 6.73 -12.87 -2.74
C ASP A 64 5.87 -11.89 -1.92
N VAL A 65 6.25 -10.62 -1.82
CA VAL A 65 5.57 -9.60 -0.98
C VAL A 65 5.13 -8.40 -1.81
N ILE A 66 3.88 -8.00 -1.65
CA ILE A 66 3.31 -6.78 -2.23
C ILE A 66 3.03 -5.77 -1.11
N GLY A 67 3.76 -4.66 -1.09
CA GLY A 67 3.48 -3.52 -0.23
C GLY A 67 2.53 -2.54 -0.92
N PHE A 68 1.52 -2.03 -0.23
CA PHE A 68 0.50 -1.15 -0.80
C PHE A 68 0.06 -0.03 0.16
N ILE A 69 -0.48 1.04 -0.40
CA ILE A 69 -1.05 2.15 0.37
C ILE A 69 -2.53 2.21 0.08
N ILE A 70 -3.30 2.24 1.15
CA ILE A 70 -4.73 2.49 1.05
C ILE A 70 -5.01 3.94 1.43
N ALA A 71 -5.68 4.66 0.54
CA ALA A 71 -6.08 6.04 0.78
C ALA A 71 -7.52 6.30 0.39
N ASP A 72 -8.05 7.37 0.98
CA ASP A 72 -9.32 7.95 0.61
C ASP A 72 -9.24 8.56 -0.80
N LYS A 73 -10.18 8.19 -1.67
CA LYS A 73 -10.22 8.64 -3.05
C LYS A 73 -10.49 10.14 -3.22
N GLN A 74 -11.19 10.78 -2.27
CA GLN A 74 -11.61 12.17 -2.38
C GLN A 74 -10.52 13.14 -1.91
N ASN A 75 -9.79 12.78 -0.84
CA ASN A 75 -8.84 13.68 -0.20
C ASN A 75 -7.39 13.14 -0.15
N ASN A 76 -7.13 11.95 -0.69
CA ASN A 76 -5.83 11.29 -0.71
C ASN A 76 -5.19 11.18 0.69
N ASN A 77 -5.98 11.11 1.76
CA ASN A 77 -5.44 10.77 3.07
C ASN A 77 -5.25 9.25 3.14
N ALA A 78 -4.04 8.82 3.48
CA ALA A 78 -3.75 7.41 3.67
C ALA A 78 -4.36 6.92 4.99
N TYR A 79 -5.06 5.80 4.89
CA TYR A 79 -5.53 5.01 6.02
C TYR A 79 -4.39 4.21 6.64
N GLY A 80 -3.50 3.71 5.80
CA GLY A 80 -2.37 2.92 6.23
C GLY A 80 -1.59 2.32 5.08
N ILE A 81 -0.55 1.61 5.46
CA ILE A 81 0.36 0.87 4.58
C ILE A 81 0.18 -0.60 4.92
N GLY A 82 -0.11 -1.41 3.92
CA GLY A 82 -0.23 -2.86 4.06
C GLY A 82 0.84 -3.59 3.29
N PHE A 83 1.13 -4.81 3.73
CA PHE A 83 1.99 -5.74 3.03
C PHE A 83 1.29 -7.09 2.98
N ILE A 84 1.08 -7.63 1.78
CA ILE A 84 0.51 -8.96 1.55
C ILE A 84 1.54 -9.87 0.90
N ASP A 85 1.37 -11.19 1.03
CA ASP A 85 2.14 -12.14 0.22
C ASP A 85 1.49 -12.41 -1.14
N CYS A 86 2.10 -13.29 -1.94
CA CYS A 86 1.59 -13.75 -3.23
C CYS A 86 0.26 -14.53 -3.15
N ASP A 87 -0.14 -15.00 -1.96
CA ASP A 87 -1.45 -15.59 -1.68
C ASP A 87 -2.48 -14.54 -1.21
N ASN A 88 -2.15 -13.24 -1.31
CA ASN A 88 -2.94 -12.11 -0.83
C ASN A 88 -3.22 -12.11 0.68
N GLN A 89 -2.40 -12.76 1.49
CA GLN A 89 -2.52 -12.75 2.95
C GLN A 89 -1.78 -11.58 3.56
N LEU A 90 -2.45 -10.83 4.44
CA LEU A 90 -1.85 -9.70 5.14
C LEU A 90 -0.73 -10.15 6.09
N LYS A 91 0.49 -9.68 5.82
CA LYS A 91 1.67 -9.88 6.68
C LYS A 91 1.85 -8.75 7.68
N LYS A 92 1.58 -7.51 7.25
CA LYS A 92 1.83 -6.31 8.06
C LYS A 92 0.84 -5.21 7.69
N TRP A 93 0.43 -4.43 8.69
CA TRP A 93 -0.41 -3.24 8.53
C TRP A 93 0.06 -2.14 9.47
N GLU A 94 0.23 -0.93 8.94
CA GLU A 94 0.67 0.27 9.67
C GLU A 94 -0.27 1.44 9.41
N VAL A 95 -0.56 2.25 10.45
CA VAL A 95 -1.57 3.35 10.43
C VAL A 95 -0.95 4.71 10.66
#